data_AF-M5C894-F1
#
_entry.id   AF-M5C894-F1
#
_cell.length_a   1.000
_cell.length_b   1.000
_cell.length_c   1.000
_cell.angle_alpha   90.00
_cell.angle_beta   90.00
_cell.angle_gamma   90.00
#
_symmetry.space_group_name_H-M   'P 1'
#
loop_
_entity.id
_entity.type
_entity.pdbx_description
1 polymer ?
#
loop_
_entity_poly.entity_id
_entity_poly.type
_entity_poly.pdbx_seq_one_letter_code
_entity_poly.pdbx_strand_id
1 'polypeptide(L)'
;MPDENLPPHLPNQLVLKVYDRRFAHGLRGYYGLQPLKGELEALYHQYVASGRAPEGYDAISDRIDEYGGFKQAPPELLEHFVANEIAPYFRNECLVYHRLQRLQGRDIPRLYGSTEFTGNSSIPGLSTSVPGILLELIEGINLEEIDPSSFDLDNVFNDALRIIDQCGELGVLNHDVRLSNFIVRPRGSVVMIDFAQARLRRGDETDLDWKRMKWDEDEEGCVGAAAAKKFGWQYIRSLKYCPPFERESY
;
A
#
# COMPACT_ATOMS: atom_id res chain seq x y z
N MET A 1 29.92 -3.48 -33.69
CA MET A 1 29.94 -3.99 -32.30
C MET A 1 28.78 -3.32 -31.60
N PRO A 2 27.68 -4.03 -31.30
CA PRO A 2 26.64 -3.44 -30.49
C PRO A 2 27.15 -3.36 -29.04
N ASP A 3 27.04 -2.17 -28.44
CA ASP A 3 27.15 -1.97 -27.00
C ASP A 3 26.22 -2.98 -26.31
N GLU A 4 26.81 -3.95 -25.60
CA GLU A 4 26.08 -4.71 -24.60
C GLU A 4 25.55 -3.70 -23.58
N ASN A 5 24.22 -3.57 -23.52
CA ASN A 5 23.52 -2.91 -22.42
C ASN A 5 23.93 -3.59 -21.11
N LEU A 6 25.02 -3.12 -20.52
CA LEU A 6 25.36 -3.40 -19.14
C LEU A 6 24.11 -3.05 -18.31
N PRO A 7 23.62 -3.95 -17.43
CA PRO A 7 22.53 -3.60 -16.55
C PRO A 7 22.93 -2.33 -15.79
N PRO A 8 22.01 -1.37 -15.60
CA PRO A 8 22.32 -0.15 -14.88
C PRO A 8 22.97 -0.54 -13.56
N HIS A 9 24.16 -0.01 -13.28
CA HIS A 9 24.84 -0.26 -12.02
C HIS A 9 23.86 0.01 -10.89
N LEU A 10 23.56 -1.02 -10.10
CA LEU A 10 22.71 -0.85 -8.92
C LEU A 10 23.36 0.17 -7.99
N PRO A 11 22.58 1.08 -7.38
CA PRO A 11 23.13 2.02 -6.42
C PRO A 11 23.67 1.28 -5.19
N ASN A 12 24.61 1.91 -4.47
CA ASN A 12 25.24 1.33 -3.28
C ASN A 12 24.28 1.17 -2.10
N GLN A 13 23.11 1.83 -2.14
CA GLN A 13 22.08 1.77 -1.13
C GLN A 13 20.72 1.61 -1.80
N LEU A 14 19.91 0.71 -1.23
CA LEU A 14 18.59 0.31 -1.69
C LEU A 14 17.70 0.04 -0.47
N VAL A 15 16.40 0.15 -0.66
CA VAL A 15 15.41 -0.32 0.30
C VAL A 15 14.90 -1.67 -0.13
N LEU A 16 14.99 -2.67 0.74
CA LEU A 16 14.31 -3.94 0.56
C LEU A 16 12.99 -3.91 1.35
N LYS A 17 11.86 -3.94 0.64
CA LYS A 17 10.53 -4.10 1.25
C LYS A 17 10.14 -5.58 1.18
N VAL A 18 9.82 -6.18 2.32
CA VAL A 18 9.51 -7.61 2.46
C VAL A 18 8.06 -7.78 2.92
N TYR A 19 7.32 -8.67 2.26
CA TYR A 19 5.89 -8.90 2.52
C TYR A 19 5.71 -10.19 3.31
N ASP A 20 6.06 -10.13 4.59
CA ASP A 20 6.01 -11.28 5.49
C ASP A 20 4.87 -11.12 6.50
N ARG A 21 3.87 -12.02 6.44
CA ARG A 21 2.71 -12.03 7.35
C ARG A 21 3.10 -12.08 8.83
N ARG A 22 4.29 -12.62 9.12
CA ARG A 22 4.79 -12.77 10.50
C ARG A 22 5.17 -11.42 11.11
N PHE A 23 5.48 -10.44 10.27
CA PHE A 23 5.85 -9.07 10.63
C PHE A 23 4.76 -8.04 10.30
N ALA A 24 3.53 -8.49 10.03
CA ALA A 24 2.38 -7.63 9.71
C ALA A 24 1.84 -6.86 10.93
N HIS A 25 2.70 -6.11 11.64
CA HIS A 25 2.36 -5.43 12.89
C HIS A 25 1.25 -4.40 12.73
N GLY A 26 1.25 -3.63 11.64
CA GLY A 26 0.20 -2.65 11.35
C GLY A 26 -1.18 -3.30 11.20
N LEU A 27 -1.26 -4.37 10.40
CA LEU A 27 -2.49 -5.14 10.21
C LEU A 27 -3.00 -5.74 11.53
N ARG A 28 -2.10 -6.32 12.33
CA ARG A 28 -2.42 -6.87 13.65
C ARG A 28 -2.92 -5.78 14.61
N GLY A 29 -2.29 -4.61 14.60
CA GLY A 29 -2.72 -3.46 15.40
C GLY A 29 -4.12 -3.00 15.01
N TYR A 30 -4.41 -2.88 13.71
CA TYR A 30 -5.71 -2.46 13.18
C TYR A 30 -6.84 -3.40 13.61
N TYR A 31 -6.66 -4.72 13.47
CA TYR A 31 -7.66 -5.71 13.85
C TYR A 31 -7.61 -6.13 15.33
N GLY A 32 -6.70 -5.57 16.12
CA GLY A 32 -6.53 -5.91 17.54
C GLY A 32 -6.08 -7.36 17.78
N LEU A 33 -5.29 -7.91 16.86
CA LEU A 33 -4.80 -9.29 16.91
C LEU A 33 -3.58 -9.41 17.83
N GLN A 34 -3.40 -10.61 18.39
CA GLN A 34 -2.21 -10.90 19.19
C GLN A 34 -0.93 -10.88 18.33
N PRO A 35 0.23 -10.52 18.92
CA PRO A 35 1.52 -10.71 18.27
C PRO A 35 1.75 -12.18 17.91
N LEU A 36 2.44 -12.43 16.80
CA LEU A 36 2.78 -13.79 16.42
C LEU A 36 3.75 -14.40 17.45
N LYS A 37 3.42 -15.61 17.92
CA LYS A 37 4.26 -16.45 18.78
C LYS A 37 4.60 -17.76 18.05
N GLY A 38 5.70 -18.41 18.40
CA GLY A 38 6.11 -19.67 17.77
C GLY A 38 5.04 -20.78 17.83
N GLU A 39 4.28 -20.85 18.92
CA GLU A 39 3.16 -21.79 19.08
C GLU A 39 2.02 -21.51 18.08
N LEU A 40 1.74 -20.23 17.82
CA LEU A 40 0.70 -19.81 16.89
C LEU A 40 1.07 -20.14 15.44
N GLU A 41 2.34 -20.03 15.09
CA GLU A 41 2.85 -20.44 13.78
C GLU A 41 2.64 -21.96 13.56
N ALA A 42 2.91 -22.78 14.57
CA ALA A 42 2.68 -24.22 14.49
C ALA A 42 1.18 -24.57 14.37
N LEU A 43 0.31 -23.88 15.10
CA LEU A 43 -1.15 -24.05 14.99
C LEU A 43 -1.65 -23.68 13.60
N TYR A 44 -1.19 -22.56 13.04
CA TYR A 44 -1.55 -22.13 11.70
C TYR A 44 -1.11 -23.16 10.64
N HIS A 45 0.11 -23.69 10.75
CA HIS A 45 0.58 -24.75 9.85
C HIS A 45 -0.31 -25.99 9.89
N GLN A 46 -0.70 -26.44 11.08
CA GLN A 46 -1.62 -27.59 11.23
C GLN A 46 -3.00 -27.29 10.65
N TYR A 47 -3.49 -26.06 10.85
CA TYR A 47 -4.78 -25.62 10.32
C TYR A 47 -4.83 -25.69 8.79
N VAL A 48 -3.83 -25.11 8.12
CA VAL A 48 -3.73 -25.15 6.66
C VAL A 48 -3.53 -26.59 6.16
N ALA A 49 -2.62 -27.35 6.79
CA ALA A 49 -2.37 -28.74 6.41
C ALA A 49 -3.59 -29.66 6.62
N SER A 50 -4.53 -29.29 7.48
CA SER A 50 -5.77 -30.05 7.70
C SER A 50 -6.79 -29.92 6.56
N GLY A 51 -6.59 -28.99 5.62
CA GLY A 51 -7.53 -28.72 4.51
C GLY A 51 -8.85 -28.05 4.96
N ARG A 52 -8.93 -27.57 6.21
CA ARG A 52 -10.12 -26.91 6.77
C ARG A 52 -10.11 -25.38 6.60
N ALA A 53 -8.99 -24.82 6.15
CA ALA A 53 -8.85 -23.39 5.94
C ALA A 53 -9.71 -22.93 4.76
N PRO A 54 -10.63 -21.96 4.94
CA PRO A 54 -11.44 -21.44 3.85
C PRO A 54 -10.57 -20.68 2.83
N GLU A 55 -10.87 -20.82 1.56
CA GLU A 55 -10.15 -20.13 0.48
C GLU A 55 -10.87 -18.85 0.05
N GLY A 56 -10.13 -17.75 -0.06
CA GLY A 56 -10.65 -16.45 -0.49
C GLY A 56 -11.15 -15.59 0.66
N TYR A 57 -11.06 -14.27 0.48
CA TYR A 57 -11.34 -13.28 1.51
C TYR A 57 -12.76 -13.41 2.08
N ASP A 58 -13.78 -13.49 1.22
CA ASP A 58 -15.19 -13.54 1.64
C ASP A 58 -15.47 -14.76 2.54
N ALA A 59 -15.00 -15.94 2.13
CA ALA A 59 -15.19 -17.16 2.92
C ALA A 59 -14.46 -17.11 4.27
N ILE A 60 -13.32 -16.42 4.35
CA ILE A 60 -12.60 -16.20 5.61
C ILE A 60 -13.38 -15.22 6.49
N SER A 61 -13.87 -14.12 5.92
CA SER A 61 -14.66 -13.11 6.64
C SER A 61 -15.95 -13.71 7.20
N ASP A 62 -16.72 -14.43 6.37
CA ASP A 62 -17.93 -15.13 6.78
C ASP A 62 -17.64 -16.10 7.94
N ARG A 63 -16.53 -16.85 7.85
CA ARG A 63 -16.11 -17.76 8.91
C ARG A 63 -15.76 -17.03 10.20
N ILE A 64 -15.12 -15.86 10.14
CA ILE A 64 -14.83 -15.05 11.32
C ILE A 64 -16.13 -14.55 11.96
N ASP A 65 -17.11 -14.16 11.14
CA ASP A 65 -18.42 -13.70 11.60
C ASP A 65 -19.25 -14.84 12.23
N GLU A 66 -19.14 -16.08 11.73
CA GLU A 66 -19.71 -17.27 12.37
C GLU A 66 -19.24 -17.45 13.83
N TYR A 67 -18.01 -17.02 14.15
CA TYR A 67 -17.48 -17.03 15.51
C TYR A 67 -17.88 -15.79 16.33
N GLY A 68 -18.61 -14.83 15.78
CA GLY A 68 -18.92 -13.56 16.43
C GLY A 68 -17.81 -12.52 16.30
N GLY A 69 -17.02 -12.60 15.22
CA GLY A 69 -16.02 -11.61 14.84
C GLY A 69 -14.60 -11.87 15.38
N PHE A 70 -13.68 -10.98 15.04
CA PHE A 70 -12.23 -11.11 15.29
C PHE A 70 -11.85 -11.42 16.75
N LYS A 71 -12.62 -10.95 17.74
CA LYS A 71 -12.34 -11.17 19.17
C LYS A 71 -12.61 -12.60 19.64
N GLN A 72 -13.45 -13.33 18.92
CA GLN A 72 -13.93 -14.66 19.30
C GLN A 72 -13.45 -15.76 18.33
N ALA A 73 -13.04 -15.37 17.12
CA ALA A 73 -12.47 -16.27 16.13
C ALA A 73 -11.20 -16.98 16.65
N PRO A 74 -10.99 -18.26 16.28
CA PRO A 74 -9.83 -19.01 16.72
C PRO A 74 -8.52 -18.43 16.13
N PRO A 75 -7.41 -18.44 16.88
CA PRO A 75 -6.15 -17.82 16.46
C PRO A 75 -5.62 -18.27 15.10
N GLU A 76 -5.75 -19.55 14.75
CA GLU A 76 -5.30 -20.10 13.46
C GLU A 76 -6.11 -19.57 12.27
N LEU A 77 -7.39 -19.26 12.46
CA LEU A 77 -8.21 -18.60 11.45
C LEU A 77 -7.79 -17.14 11.28
N LEU A 78 -7.46 -16.46 12.38
CA LEU A 78 -6.96 -15.08 12.34
C LEU A 78 -5.58 -14.99 11.66
N GLU A 79 -4.70 -15.97 11.86
CA GLU A 79 -3.46 -16.06 11.09
C GLU A 79 -3.71 -16.34 9.61
N HIS A 80 -4.71 -17.17 9.30
CA HIS A 80 -5.11 -17.42 7.92
C HIS A 80 -5.65 -16.15 7.24
N PHE A 81 -6.43 -15.36 7.98
CA PHE A 81 -6.88 -14.04 7.54
C PHE A 81 -5.70 -13.11 7.25
N VAL A 82 -4.77 -12.95 8.20
CA VAL A 82 -3.57 -12.10 8.02
C VAL A 82 -2.73 -12.55 6.82
N ALA A 83 -2.61 -13.86 6.60
CA ALA A 83 -1.91 -14.41 5.44
C ALA A 83 -2.59 -14.05 4.12
N ASN A 84 -3.92 -14.12 4.06
CA ASN A 84 -4.68 -13.76 2.86
C ASN A 84 -4.69 -12.25 2.60
N GLU A 85 -4.74 -11.44 3.66
CA GLU A 85 -4.73 -9.98 3.57
C GLU A 85 -3.42 -9.43 3.00
N ILE A 86 -2.28 -9.95 3.45
CA ILE A 86 -0.98 -9.46 2.97
C ILE A 86 -0.59 -10.05 1.60
N ALA A 87 -1.14 -11.20 1.23
CA ALA A 87 -0.81 -11.90 -0.01
C ALA A 87 -0.94 -11.03 -1.29
N PRO A 88 -1.99 -10.21 -1.48
CA PRO A 88 -2.09 -9.35 -2.65
C PRO A 88 -1.12 -8.17 -2.64
N TYR A 89 -0.62 -7.71 -1.48
CA TYR A 89 0.14 -6.46 -1.35
C TYR A 89 1.39 -6.43 -2.25
N PHE A 90 2.16 -7.51 -2.27
CA PHE A 90 3.34 -7.63 -3.14
C PHE A 90 2.98 -7.48 -4.62
N ARG A 91 1.93 -8.18 -5.07
CA ARG A 91 1.52 -8.17 -6.48
C ARG A 91 0.95 -6.82 -6.87
N ASN A 92 0.11 -6.25 -6.03
CA ASN A 92 -0.50 -4.94 -6.23
C ASN A 92 0.57 -3.86 -6.37
N GLU A 93 1.51 -3.80 -5.44
CA GLU A 93 2.59 -2.80 -5.46
C GLU A 93 3.50 -2.99 -6.68
N CYS A 94 3.87 -4.22 -7.03
CA CYS A 94 4.59 -4.49 -8.27
C CYS A 94 3.84 -3.95 -9.50
N LEU A 95 2.55 -4.25 -9.63
CA LEU A 95 1.74 -3.81 -10.76
C LEU A 95 1.64 -2.28 -10.83
N VAL A 96 1.52 -1.62 -9.69
CA VAL A 96 1.48 -0.15 -9.60
C VAL A 96 2.80 0.47 -10.02
N TYR A 97 3.94 -0.02 -9.52
CA TYR A 97 5.25 0.46 -9.99
C TYR A 97 5.44 0.28 -11.50
N HIS A 98 5.00 -0.85 -12.06
CA HIS A 98 5.04 -1.07 -13.52
C HIS A 98 4.11 -0.11 -14.28
N ARG A 99 2.92 0.18 -13.75
CA ARG A 99 2.00 1.16 -14.35
C ARG A 99 2.57 2.58 -14.30
N LEU A 100 3.21 2.93 -13.19
CA LEU A 100 3.72 4.26 -12.90
C LEU A 100 5.19 4.45 -13.31
N GLN A 101 5.70 3.66 -14.27
CA GLN A 101 7.10 3.75 -14.74
C GLN A 101 7.55 5.18 -15.07
N ARG A 102 6.66 6.02 -15.60
CA ARG A 102 6.95 7.43 -15.96
C ARG A 102 7.15 8.35 -14.76
N LEU A 103 6.71 7.95 -13.57
CA LEU A 103 6.81 8.73 -12.33
C LEU A 103 8.04 8.33 -11.48
N GLN A 104 8.62 7.16 -11.75
CA GLN A 104 9.71 6.59 -10.97
C GLN A 104 10.99 7.45 -10.99
N GLY A 105 11.58 7.65 -9.81
CA GLY A 105 12.77 8.48 -9.59
C GLY A 105 12.51 9.98 -9.50
N ARG A 106 11.26 10.42 -9.73
CA ARG A 106 10.84 11.81 -9.55
C ARG A 106 9.80 11.91 -8.44
N ASP A 107 8.63 11.33 -8.69
CA ASP A 107 7.43 11.47 -7.88
C ASP A 107 7.18 10.23 -6.99
N ILE A 108 7.71 9.08 -7.40
CA ILE A 108 7.68 7.81 -6.65
C ILE A 108 9.07 7.15 -6.72
N PRO A 109 9.42 6.21 -5.83
CA PRO A 109 10.69 5.48 -5.91
C PRO A 109 10.88 4.72 -7.22
N ARG A 110 12.14 4.51 -7.63
CA ARG A 110 12.46 3.50 -8.66
C ARG A 110 12.27 2.09 -8.11
N LEU A 111 11.63 1.22 -8.88
CA LEU A 111 11.62 -0.22 -8.68
C LEU A 111 12.79 -0.85 -9.45
N TYR A 112 13.72 -1.46 -8.73
CA TYR A 112 14.87 -2.17 -9.34
C TYR A 112 14.55 -3.62 -9.67
N GLY A 113 13.59 -4.22 -8.97
CA GLY A 113 13.15 -5.58 -9.21
C GLY A 113 12.46 -6.20 -8.00
N SER A 114 12.09 -7.47 -8.15
CA SER A 114 11.54 -8.30 -7.09
C SER A 114 12.54 -9.37 -6.65
N THR A 115 12.36 -9.87 -5.44
CA THR A 115 13.15 -10.95 -4.84
C THR A 115 12.21 -11.89 -4.08
N GLU A 116 12.71 -13.07 -3.76
CA GLU A 116 11.98 -14.07 -2.99
C GLU A 116 12.95 -14.78 -2.03
N PHE A 117 12.59 -14.82 -0.76
CA PHE A 117 13.28 -15.61 0.26
C PHE A 117 12.64 -16.99 0.30
N THR A 118 13.38 -18.01 -0.08
CA THR A 118 12.90 -19.39 -0.07
C THR A 118 13.08 -20.00 1.32
N GLY A 119 11.99 -20.58 1.85
CA GLY A 119 12.05 -21.39 3.06
C GLY A 119 12.63 -22.77 2.75
N ASN A 120 13.40 -23.33 3.69
CA ASN A 120 13.96 -24.69 3.56
C ASN A 120 12.93 -25.80 3.80
N SER A 121 11.67 -25.46 4.12
CA SER A 121 10.62 -26.40 4.50
C SER A 121 9.44 -26.30 3.55
N SER A 122 9.00 -27.44 3.01
CA SER A 122 7.75 -27.57 2.26
C SER A 122 6.60 -27.93 3.21
N ILE A 123 5.61 -27.04 3.32
CA ILE A 123 4.38 -27.29 4.09
C ILE A 123 3.24 -27.45 3.07
N PRO A 124 2.53 -28.59 3.05
CA PRO A 124 1.38 -28.75 2.15
C PRO A 124 0.35 -27.64 2.36
N GLY A 125 -0.03 -26.96 1.26
CA GLY A 125 -1.02 -25.88 1.29
C GLY A 125 -0.49 -24.52 1.76
N LEU A 126 0.80 -24.39 2.11
CA LEU A 126 1.38 -23.12 2.54
C LEU A 126 2.71 -22.85 1.83
N SER A 127 2.78 -21.77 1.05
CA SER A 127 4.08 -21.28 0.59
C SER A 127 4.88 -20.77 1.77
N THR A 128 6.10 -21.26 1.92
CA THR A 128 7.10 -20.72 2.85
C THR A 128 7.97 -19.65 2.20
N SER A 129 7.73 -19.33 0.92
CA SER A 129 8.41 -18.25 0.23
C SER A 129 7.89 -16.89 0.67
N VAL A 130 8.81 -15.95 0.87
CA VAL A 130 8.49 -14.58 1.28
C VAL A 130 8.94 -13.63 0.18
N PRO A 131 8.01 -12.95 -0.52
CA PRO A 131 8.38 -12.05 -1.59
C PRO A 131 8.87 -10.70 -1.06
N GLY A 132 9.66 -10.01 -1.87
CA GLY A 132 10.11 -8.65 -1.61
C GLY A 132 10.36 -7.85 -2.88
N ILE A 133 10.52 -6.54 -2.73
CA ILE A 133 10.90 -5.63 -3.82
C ILE A 133 12.08 -4.75 -3.40
N LEU A 134 12.92 -4.43 -4.38
CA LEU A 134 14.06 -3.53 -4.23
C LEU A 134 13.68 -2.15 -4.77
N LEU A 135 13.70 -1.15 -3.90
CA LEU A 135 13.30 0.23 -4.18
C LEU A 135 14.45 1.22 -3.99
N GLU A 136 14.33 2.37 -4.65
CA GLU A 136 15.15 3.54 -4.41
C GLU A 136 15.06 3.97 -2.94
N LEU A 137 16.21 4.24 -2.33
CA LEU A 137 16.27 4.92 -1.06
C LEU A 137 16.02 6.42 -1.28
N ILE A 138 14.94 6.93 -0.70
CA ILE A 138 14.62 8.36 -0.78
C ILE A 138 15.22 9.08 0.43
N GLU A 139 16.19 9.96 0.18
CA GLU A 139 16.71 10.86 1.21
C GLU A 139 15.71 11.98 1.48
N GLY A 140 15.27 12.11 2.73
CA GLY A 140 14.34 13.15 3.14
C GLY A 140 13.75 12.91 4.52
N ILE A 141 12.72 13.71 4.84
CA ILE A 141 11.97 13.62 6.09
C ILE A 141 10.56 13.16 5.75
N ASN A 142 9.97 12.31 6.58
CA ASN A 142 8.58 11.92 6.43
C ASN A 142 7.67 13.17 6.47
N LEU A 143 6.72 13.30 5.54
CA LEU A 143 5.83 14.47 5.47
C LEU A 143 4.99 14.66 6.75
N GLU A 144 4.69 13.58 7.46
CA GLU A 144 4.03 13.67 8.77
C GLU A 144 4.92 14.34 9.84
N GLU A 145 6.24 14.32 9.68
CA GLU A 145 7.21 14.73 10.71
C GLU A 145 7.94 16.04 10.38
N ILE A 146 7.62 16.69 9.26
CA ILE A 146 8.31 17.92 8.87
C ILE A 146 8.08 19.06 9.87
N ASP A 147 9.10 19.90 10.02
CA ASP A 147 8.94 21.21 10.63
C ASP A 147 8.33 22.18 9.60
N PRO A 148 7.12 22.73 9.85
CA PRO A 148 6.46 23.63 8.91
C PRO A 148 7.23 24.94 8.67
N SER A 149 8.18 25.31 9.54
CA SER A 149 9.04 26.48 9.32
C SER A 149 10.20 26.21 8.36
N SER A 150 10.50 24.94 8.09
CA SER A 150 11.62 24.53 7.23
C SER A 150 11.24 24.39 5.75
N PHE A 151 9.94 24.42 5.42
CA PHE A 151 9.44 24.18 4.07
C PHE A 151 8.32 25.17 3.71
N ASP A 152 8.20 25.43 2.41
CA ASP A 152 7.00 26.05 1.86
C ASP A 152 5.87 25.02 1.81
N LEU A 153 4.92 25.13 2.74
CA LEU A 153 3.83 24.17 2.87
C LEU A 153 2.91 24.15 1.65
N ASP A 154 2.69 25.29 0.98
CA ASP A 154 1.87 25.33 -0.21
C ASP A 154 2.52 24.52 -1.33
N ASN A 155 3.83 24.69 -1.53
CA ASN A 155 4.55 23.89 -2.52
C ASN A 155 4.53 22.41 -2.16
N VAL A 156 4.78 22.04 -0.90
CA VAL A 156 4.83 20.64 -0.47
C VAL A 156 3.48 19.94 -0.64
N PHE A 157 2.38 20.53 -0.14
CA PHE A 157 1.08 19.87 -0.22
C PHE A 157 0.51 19.90 -1.63
N ASN A 158 0.69 20.97 -2.39
CA ASN A 158 0.28 20.97 -3.80
C ASN A 158 1.07 19.94 -4.62
N ASP A 159 2.35 19.72 -4.30
CA ASP A 159 3.15 18.67 -4.95
C ASP A 159 2.62 17.27 -4.60
N ALA A 160 2.27 17.02 -3.33
CA ALA A 160 1.64 15.77 -2.90
C ALA A 160 0.30 15.50 -3.63
N LEU A 161 -0.58 16.50 -3.70
CA LEU A 161 -1.86 16.40 -4.42
C LEU A 161 -1.65 16.16 -5.92
N ARG A 162 -0.66 16.82 -6.53
CA ARG A 162 -0.29 16.59 -7.93
C ARG A 162 0.14 15.15 -8.18
N ILE A 163 0.88 14.52 -7.27
CA ILE A 163 1.32 13.13 -7.40
C ILE A 163 0.12 12.17 -7.34
N ILE A 164 -0.81 12.39 -6.40
CA ILE A 164 -2.07 11.64 -6.29
C ILE A 164 -2.86 11.75 -7.60
N ASP A 165 -2.95 12.97 -8.15
CA ASP A 165 -3.67 13.22 -9.38
C ASP A 165 -3.07 12.45 -10.57
N GLN A 166 -1.75 12.49 -10.72
CA GLN A 166 -1.03 11.75 -11.76
C GLN A 166 -1.19 10.24 -11.62
N CYS A 167 -1.19 9.71 -10.39
CA CYS A 167 -1.48 8.30 -10.15
C CYS A 167 -2.91 7.95 -10.62
N GLY A 168 -3.89 8.80 -10.29
CA GLY A 168 -5.28 8.69 -10.73
C GLY A 168 -5.43 8.67 -12.25
N GLU A 169 -4.75 9.57 -12.97
CA GLU A 169 -4.76 9.62 -14.44
C GLU A 169 -4.11 8.39 -15.09
N LEU A 170 -3.18 7.74 -14.39
CA LEU A 170 -2.57 6.48 -14.82
C LEU A 170 -3.38 5.25 -14.38
N GLY A 171 -4.59 5.47 -13.86
CA GLY A 171 -5.53 4.43 -13.46
C GLY A 171 -5.12 3.71 -12.18
N VAL A 172 -4.54 4.43 -11.22
CA VAL A 172 -4.23 3.93 -9.88
C VAL A 172 -5.19 4.55 -8.86
N LEU A 173 -5.74 3.69 -8.00
CA LEU A 173 -6.52 4.05 -6.81
C LEU A 173 -5.74 3.51 -5.61
N ASN A 174 -5.31 4.36 -4.69
CA ASN A 174 -4.58 3.95 -3.50
C ASN A 174 -5.48 4.06 -2.26
N HIS A 175 -5.69 2.95 -1.57
CA HIS A 175 -6.53 2.89 -0.36
C HIS A 175 -5.78 3.30 0.92
N ASP A 176 -4.50 3.65 0.82
CA ASP A 176 -3.67 4.02 1.97
C ASP A 176 -2.93 5.34 1.74
N VAL A 177 -3.66 6.38 1.32
CA VAL A 177 -3.11 7.72 1.20
C VAL A 177 -3.11 8.41 2.57
N ARG A 178 -1.91 8.69 3.07
CA ARG A 178 -1.70 9.38 4.35
C ARG A 178 -0.35 10.10 4.35
N LEU A 179 -0.19 11.12 5.19
CA LEU A 179 1.05 11.93 5.25
C LEU A 179 2.31 11.08 5.47
N SER A 180 2.20 9.99 6.26
CA SER A 180 3.34 9.10 6.50
C SER A 180 3.80 8.29 5.28
N ASN A 181 3.01 8.26 4.21
CA ASN A 181 3.36 7.63 2.95
C ASN A 181 3.95 8.64 1.94
N PHE A 182 4.42 9.80 2.42
CA PHE A 182 5.18 10.76 1.62
C PHE A 182 6.50 11.13 2.30
N ILE A 183 7.53 11.35 1.48
CA ILE A 183 8.85 11.85 1.92
C ILE A 183 9.13 13.18 1.24
N VAL A 184 9.49 14.19 2.03
CA VAL A 184 9.94 15.50 1.55
C VAL A 184 11.46 15.49 1.44
N ARG A 185 11.98 15.62 0.21
CA ARG A 185 13.42 15.73 -0.03
C ARG A 185 13.95 17.07 0.52
N PRO A 186 15.26 17.21 0.78
CA PRO A 186 15.85 18.46 1.31
C PRO A 186 15.56 19.73 0.50
N ARG A 187 15.21 19.59 -0.79
CA ARG A 187 14.84 20.72 -1.67
C ARG A 187 13.33 20.99 -1.76
N GLY A 188 12.52 20.31 -0.94
CA GLY A 188 11.07 20.50 -0.85
C GLY A 188 10.22 19.66 -1.82
N SER A 189 10.82 18.97 -2.79
CA SER A 189 10.08 18.05 -3.68
C SER A 189 9.57 16.84 -2.90
N VAL A 190 8.34 16.41 -3.18
CA VAL A 190 7.70 15.30 -2.49
C VAL A 190 7.84 14.01 -3.29
N VAL A 191 7.95 12.89 -2.57
CA VAL A 191 7.90 11.53 -3.14
C VAL A 191 6.83 10.75 -2.41
N MET A 192 5.88 10.19 -3.15
CA MET A 192 4.91 9.24 -2.60
C MET A 192 5.53 7.84 -2.56
N ILE A 193 5.40 7.19 -1.41
CA ILE A 193 5.86 5.83 -1.17
C ILE A 193 4.67 4.95 -0.79
N ASP A 194 4.91 3.64 -0.78
CA ASP A 194 3.95 2.61 -0.37
C ASP A 194 2.67 2.52 -1.23
N PHE A 195 2.64 1.50 -2.10
CA PHE A 195 1.49 1.20 -2.96
C PHE A 195 0.93 -0.20 -2.71
N ALA A 196 1.20 -0.79 -1.53
CA ALA A 196 0.74 -2.13 -1.16
C ALA A 196 -0.79 -2.27 -1.24
N GLN A 197 -1.50 -1.23 -0.81
CA GLN A 197 -2.96 -1.17 -0.78
C GLN A 197 -3.55 -0.43 -1.99
N ALA A 198 -2.81 -0.33 -3.09
CA ALA A 198 -3.34 0.26 -4.32
C ALA A 198 -3.88 -0.80 -5.29
N ARG A 199 -4.82 -0.41 -6.13
CA ARG A 199 -5.32 -1.21 -7.25
C ARG A 199 -5.23 -0.45 -8.56
N LEU A 200 -5.16 -1.21 -9.66
CA LEU A 200 -5.31 -0.67 -10.99
C LEU A 200 -6.80 -0.61 -11.38
N ARG A 201 -7.16 0.42 -12.16
CA ARG A 201 -8.44 0.49 -12.86
C ARG A 201 -8.62 -0.76 -13.72
N ARG A 202 -9.78 -1.41 -13.61
CA ARG A 202 -10.09 -2.61 -14.39
C ARG A 202 -10.53 -2.24 -15.81
N GLY A 203 -10.31 -3.15 -16.76
CA GLY A 203 -10.65 -2.89 -18.18
C GLY A 203 -12.15 -2.77 -18.45
N ASP A 204 -12.98 -3.36 -17.58
CA ASP A 204 -14.44 -3.33 -17.58
C ASP A 204 -15.04 -2.21 -16.71
N GLU A 205 -14.21 -1.45 -15.99
CA GLU A 205 -14.65 -0.37 -15.11
C GLU A 205 -14.96 0.88 -15.92
N THR A 206 -16.23 1.31 -15.91
CA THR A 206 -16.68 2.49 -16.65
C THR A 206 -16.05 3.77 -16.09
N ASP A 207 -16.04 4.86 -16.88
CA ASP A 207 -15.54 6.15 -16.38
C ASP A 207 -16.34 6.68 -15.19
N LEU A 208 -17.63 6.37 -15.14
CA LEU A 208 -18.50 6.76 -14.03
C LEU A 208 -18.16 5.96 -12.77
N ASP A 209 -17.96 4.65 -12.89
CA ASP A 209 -17.58 3.80 -11.77
C ASP A 209 -16.20 4.18 -11.24
N TRP A 210 -15.23 4.41 -12.13
CA TRP A 210 -13.90 4.88 -11.75
C TRP A 210 -13.95 6.22 -11.00
N LYS A 211 -14.73 7.19 -11.51
CA LYS A 211 -14.91 8.49 -10.84
C LYS A 211 -15.56 8.35 -9.46
N ARG A 212 -16.57 7.49 -9.33
CA ARG A 212 -17.20 7.18 -8.04
C ARG A 212 -16.17 6.60 -7.07
N MET A 213 -15.41 5.60 -7.48
CA MET A 213 -14.38 5.00 -6.64
C MET A 213 -13.31 6.01 -6.19
N LYS A 214 -12.85 6.88 -7.10
CA LYS A 214 -11.90 7.96 -6.75
C LYS A 214 -12.51 9.01 -5.82
N TRP A 215 -13.79 9.30 -5.98
CA TRP A 215 -14.52 10.25 -5.13
C TRP A 215 -14.79 9.72 -3.73
N ASP A 216 -15.19 8.45 -3.64
CA ASP A 216 -15.48 7.76 -2.38
C ASP A 216 -14.22 7.54 -1.55
N GLU A 217 -13.10 7.20 -2.20
CA GLU A 217 -11.80 7.06 -1.53
C GLU A 217 -11.23 8.41 -1.06
N ASP A 218 -11.51 9.49 -1.81
CA ASP A 218 -11.12 10.87 -1.48
C ASP A 218 -9.62 11.01 -1.13
N GLU A 219 -8.72 10.40 -1.91
CA GLU A 219 -7.27 10.40 -1.66
C GLU A 219 -6.68 11.80 -1.41
N GLU A 220 -7.15 12.81 -2.17
CA GLU A 220 -6.77 14.21 -1.94
C GLU A 220 -7.28 14.74 -0.59
N GLY A 221 -8.50 14.37 -0.20
CA GLY A 221 -9.09 14.69 1.08
C GLY A 221 -8.34 14.07 2.26
N CYS A 222 -7.82 12.85 2.12
CA CYS A 222 -6.98 12.21 3.14
C CYS A 222 -5.74 13.06 3.45
N VAL A 223 -5.04 13.57 2.43
CA VAL A 223 -3.90 14.48 2.62
C VAL A 223 -4.36 15.85 3.09
N GLY A 224 -5.33 16.44 2.42
CA GLY A 224 -5.78 17.80 2.66
C GLY A 224 -6.35 18.01 4.06
N ALA A 225 -7.20 17.09 4.54
CA ALA A 225 -7.75 17.14 5.89
C ALA A 225 -6.68 16.92 6.96
N ALA A 226 -5.74 15.99 6.73
CA ALA A 226 -4.63 15.76 7.64
C ALA A 226 -3.69 16.97 7.72
N ALA A 227 -3.39 17.59 6.57
CA ALA A 227 -2.56 18.77 6.46
C ALA A 227 -3.20 20.00 7.13
N ALA A 228 -4.50 20.23 6.90
CA ALA A 228 -5.25 21.29 7.56
C ALA A 228 -5.27 21.12 9.08
N LYS A 229 -5.54 19.91 9.56
CA LYS A 229 -5.57 19.59 10.99
C LYS A 229 -4.21 19.76 11.66
N LYS A 230 -3.13 19.30 11.01
CA LYS A 230 -1.80 19.23 11.62
C LYS A 230 -0.98 20.50 11.45
N PHE A 231 -1.07 21.14 10.28
CA PHE A 231 -0.21 22.27 9.91
C PHE A 231 -0.99 23.58 9.67
N GLY A 232 -2.32 23.57 9.79
CA GLY A 232 -3.15 24.75 9.50
C GLY A 232 -3.17 25.12 8.02
N TRP A 233 -2.81 24.18 7.14
CA TRP A 233 -2.80 24.40 5.69
C TRP A 233 -4.23 24.58 5.14
N GLN A 234 -4.42 25.54 4.23
CA GLN A 234 -5.74 25.84 3.66
C GLN A 234 -6.05 24.89 2.49
N TYR A 235 -6.58 23.72 2.82
CA TYR A 235 -7.02 22.76 1.81
C TYR A 235 -8.35 23.18 1.17
N ILE A 236 -8.38 23.18 -0.17
CA ILE A 236 -9.59 23.33 -0.97
C ILE A 236 -9.82 22.02 -1.73
N ARG A 237 -10.94 21.36 -1.42
CA ARG A 237 -11.29 20.08 -2.05
C ARG A 237 -11.52 20.25 -3.54
N SER A 238 -10.88 19.41 -4.34
CA SER A 238 -11.11 19.34 -5.78
C SER A 238 -12.46 18.67 -6.08
N LEU A 239 -13.16 19.15 -7.11
CA LEU A 239 -14.36 18.51 -7.64
C LEU A 239 -14.07 17.62 -8.86
N LYS A 240 -12.79 17.29 -9.12
CA LYS A 240 -12.34 16.55 -10.32
C LYS A 240 -13.11 15.23 -10.52
N TYR A 241 -13.23 14.44 -9.45
CA TYR A 241 -13.91 13.15 -9.48
C TYR A 241 -15.38 13.22 -9.02
N CYS A 242 -15.87 14.40 -8.61
CA CYS A 242 -17.23 14.59 -8.15
C CYS A 242 -18.26 14.12 -9.21
N PRO A 243 -19.07 13.09 -8.89
CA PRO A 243 -20.08 12.59 -9.80
C PRO A 243 -21.11 13.69 -10.15
N PRO A 244 -21.65 13.71 -11.38
CA PRO A 244 -22.54 14.79 -11.81
C PRO A 244 -23.74 15.05 -10.89
N PHE A 245 -24.27 14.00 -10.25
CA PHE A 245 -25.44 14.09 -9.37
C PHE A 245 -25.13 14.64 -7.96
N GLU A 246 -23.86 14.74 -7.56
CA GLU A 246 -23.46 15.32 -6.26
C GLU A 246 -23.01 16.77 -6.38
N ARG A 247 -22.76 17.27 -7.59
CA ARG A 247 -22.26 18.64 -7.82
C ARG A 247 -23.23 19.73 -7.39
N GLU A 248 -24.53 19.45 -7.32
CA GLU A 248 -25.55 20.41 -6.89
C GLU A 248 -25.57 20.61 -5.36
N SER A 249 -24.80 19.81 -4.61
CA SER A 249 -24.73 19.85 -3.14
C SER A 249 -23.51 20.61 -2.58
N TYR A 250 -22.66 21.19 -3.45
CA TYR A 250 -21.43 21.89 -3.08
C TYR A 250 -21.35 23.30 -3.67
#